data_AF-A0A6J5CAN1-F1
#
_entry.id   AF-A0A6J5CAN1-F1
#
_cell.length_a   1.000
_cell.length_b   1.000
_cell.length_c   1.000
_cell.angle_alpha   90.00
_cell.angle_beta   90.00
_cell.angle_gamma   90.00
#
_symmetry.space_group_name_H-M   'P 1'
#
loop_
_entity.id
_entity.type
_entity.pdbx_description
1 polymer ?
#
loop_
_entity_poly.entity_id
_entity_poly.type
_entity_poly.pdbx_seq_one_letter_code
_entity_poly.pdbx_strand_id
1 'polypeptide(L)'
;MESAQLTVEDKAIEILRQTRDGDTLEPRDLKLVEMAVNNFLNEEGKQAFETLFSSVASGAYASTPHWFHGIENMTRDQQGYVYWKGKQIEHYSHSDPSESRRDALELAERCRALEMKGFPVSGSTLMRTCVTEAPADTPWLLALQRYYCFFEPAEEGGPSISEFHGIFYRIGADSGVVVVSRNAEGVQITHKDSAYDAFHDLQGRGLKSLPVDPDYEEMCRRLTLMAVTPAALEAAISGA
;
A
#
# COMPACT_ATOMS: atom_id res chain seq x y z
N MET A 1 33.18 40.99 23.58
CA MET A 1 33.31 39.71 22.88
C MET A 1 32.11 39.63 21.96
N GLU A 2 32.23 40.16 20.74
CA GLU A 2 31.17 40.01 19.74
C GLU A 2 30.98 38.52 19.47
N SER A 3 29.77 38.01 19.66
CA SER A 3 29.45 36.67 19.18
C SER A 3 29.61 36.71 17.66
N ALA A 4 30.54 35.94 17.10
CA ALA A 4 30.64 35.80 15.66
C ALA A 4 29.28 35.32 15.14
N GLN A 5 28.64 36.15 14.33
CA GLN A 5 27.34 35.83 13.76
C GLN A 5 27.59 34.77 12.68
N LEU A 6 26.98 33.59 12.83
CA LEU A 6 27.11 32.50 11.87
C LEU A 6 26.69 32.98 10.47
N THR A 7 27.47 32.63 9.45
CA THR A 7 27.12 32.95 8.06
C THR A 7 25.98 32.08 7.56
N VAL A 8 25.46 32.37 6.36
CA VAL A 8 24.44 31.52 5.72
C VAL A 8 25.00 30.13 5.43
N GLU A 9 26.27 30.04 5.01
CA GLU A 9 26.96 28.78 4.73
C GLU A 9 27.13 27.94 6.00
N ASP A 10 27.53 28.56 7.12
CA ASP A 10 27.66 27.87 8.41
C ASP A 10 26.32 27.27 8.85
N LYS A 11 25.23 28.04 8.71
CA LYS A 11 23.87 27.58 9.05
C LYS A 11 23.39 26.47 8.12
N ALA A 12 23.66 26.57 6.83
CA ALA A 12 23.29 25.55 5.85
C ALA A 12 24.03 24.23 6.12
N ILE A 13 25.34 24.28 6.41
CA ILE A 13 26.14 23.10 6.79
C ILE A 13 25.57 22.45 8.05
N GLU A 14 25.21 23.24 9.06
CA GLU A 14 24.62 22.71 10.29
C GLU A 14 23.27 22.04 10.03
N ILE A 15 22.41 22.66 9.20
CA ILE A 15 21.12 22.07 8.81
C ILE A 15 21.35 20.73 8.12
N LEU A 16 22.19 20.67 7.08
CA LEU A 16 22.45 19.44 6.33
C LEU A 16 23.04 18.35 7.23
N ARG A 17 24.01 18.71 8.09
CA ARG A 17 24.62 17.76 9.04
C ARG A 17 23.60 17.13 9.97
N GLN A 18 22.66 17.92 10.52
CA GLN A 18 21.64 17.41 11.43
C GLN A 18 20.49 16.68 10.73
N THR A 19 20.35 16.84 9.41
CA THR A 19 19.23 16.28 8.63
C THR A 19 19.66 15.19 7.66
N ARG A 20 20.79 14.51 7.95
CA ARG A 20 21.37 13.45 7.12
C ARG A 20 21.57 13.93 5.67
N ASP A 21 22.31 15.02 5.52
CA ASP A 21 22.58 15.67 4.24
C ASP A 21 21.31 16.18 3.54
N GLY A 22 20.28 16.55 4.32
CA GLY A 22 19.00 17.02 3.83
C GLY A 22 17.96 15.93 3.54
N ASP A 23 18.31 14.64 3.67
CA ASP A 23 17.38 13.53 3.43
C ASP A 23 16.15 13.55 4.36
N THR A 24 16.29 14.12 5.55
CA THR A 24 15.17 14.23 6.51
C THR A 24 14.46 15.59 6.47
N LEU A 25 14.86 16.49 5.58
CA LEU A 25 14.12 17.73 5.32
C LEU A 25 12.93 17.47 4.39
N GLU A 26 11.87 18.26 4.53
CA GLU A 26 10.88 18.37 3.46
C GLU A 26 11.52 18.95 2.20
N PRO A 27 11.03 18.58 1.00
CA PRO A 27 11.52 19.14 -0.26
C PRO A 27 11.51 20.67 -0.32
N ARG A 28 10.50 21.32 0.28
CA ARG A 28 10.43 22.79 0.36
C ARG A 28 11.53 23.39 1.22
N ASP A 29 11.92 22.72 2.31
CA ASP A 29 12.92 23.21 3.26
C ASP A 29 14.33 22.98 2.72
N LEU A 30 14.56 21.85 2.04
CA LEU A 30 15.80 21.64 1.30
C LEU A 30 15.95 22.68 0.18
N LYS A 31 14.87 23.00 -0.54
CA LYS A 31 14.90 24.07 -1.54
C LYS A 31 15.18 25.44 -0.91
N LEU A 32 14.66 25.70 0.28
CA LEU A 32 14.95 26.93 1.03
C LEU A 32 16.44 27.03 1.38
N VAL A 33 17.08 25.94 1.82
CA VAL A 33 18.53 25.88 2.06
C VAL A 33 19.32 26.14 0.78
N GLU A 34 18.94 25.50 -0.33
CA GLU A 34 19.56 25.70 -1.65
C GLU A 34 19.47 27.18 -2.09
N MET A 35 18.29 27.78 -1.95
CA MET A 35 18.08 29.19 -2.28
C MET A 35 18.86 30.14 -1.36
N ALA A 36 19.02 29.79 -0.08
CA ALA A 36 19.80 30.56 0.88
C ALA A 36 21.27 30.64 0.47
N VAL A 37 21.89 29.49 0.22
CA VAL A 37 23.31 29.39 -0.18
C VAL A 37 23.57 30.08 -1.52
N ASN A 38 22.61 30.02 -2.44
CA ASN A 38 22.70 30.71 -3.73
C ASN A 38 22.35 32.21 -3.67
N ASN A 39 22.07 32.76 -2.48
CA ASN A 39 21.71 34.16 -2.28
C ASN A 39 20.48 34.62 -3.10
N PHE A 40 19.47 33.74 -3.21
CA PHE A 40 18.23 33.98 -3.96
C PHE A 40 17.01 34.22 -3.07
N LEU A 41 17.19 34.33 -1.75
CA LEU A 41 16.10 34.59 -0.81
C LEU A 41 15.72 36.07 -0.78
N ASN A 42 14.41 36.33 -0.79
CA ASN A 42 13.84 37.61 -0.36
C ASN A 42 13.82 37.70 1.19
N GLU A 43 13.35 38.81 1.75
CA GLU A 43 13.33 39.01 3.22
C GLU A 43 12.48 37.96 3.95
N GLU A 44 11.33 37.59 3.40
CA GLU A 44 10.48 36.52 3.95
C GLU A 44 11.22 35.17 3.94
N GLY A 45 11.91 34.87 2.84
CA GLY A 45 12.74 33.67 2.67
C GLY A 45 13.90 33.64 3.65
N LYS A 46 14.57 34.78 3.91
CA LYS A 46 15.62 34.88 4.93
C LYS A 46 15.06 34.57 6.32
N GLN A 47 13.89 35.13 6.66
CA GLN A 47 13.24 34.85 7.93
C GLN A 47 12.82 33.38 8.07
N ALA A 48 12.32 32.78 6.98
CA ALA A 48 12.00 31.36 6.94
C ALA A 48 13.24 30.49 7.13
N PHE A 49 14.37 30.86 6.50
CA PHE A 49 15.64 30.14 6.63
C PHE A 49 16.19 30.21 8.06
N GLU A 50 16.12 31.38 8.71
CA GLU A 50 16.50 31.54 10.12
C GLU A 50 15.62 30.70 11.06
N THR A 51 14.33 30.61 10.75
CA THR A 51 13.37 29.78 11.49
C THR A 51 13.68 28.30 11.32
N LEU A 52 13.97 27.86 10.09
CA LEU A 52 14.39 26.50 9.78
C LEU A 52 15.68 26.14 10.53
N PHE A 53 16.71 26.99 10.44
CA PHE A 53 17.97 26.81 11.17
C PHE A 53 17.73 26.66 12.67
N SER A 54 16.94 27.56 13.28
CA SER A 54 16.65 27.53 14.71
C SER A 54 15.89 26.25 15.13
N SER A 55 14.95 25.81 14.29
CA SER A 55 14.17 24.59 14.52
C SER A 55 15.03 23.32 14.41
N VAL A 56 15.92 23.27 13.42
CA VAL A 56 16.85 22.14 13.25
C VAL A 56 17.86 22.12 14.39
N ALA A 57 18.51 23.25 14.68
CA ALA A 57 19.53 23.35 15.72
C ALA A 57 19.02 23.00 17.14
N SER A 58 17.74 23.25 17.41
CA SER A 58 17.08 22.89 18.68
C SER A 58 16.54 21.45 18.70
N GLY A 59 16.55 20.73 17.59
CA GLY A 59 15.93 19.41 17.45
C GLY A 59 14.39 19.44 17.34
N ALA A 60 13.78 20.62 17.36
CA ALA A 60 12.34 20.79 17.21
C ALA A 60 11.85 20.32 15.83
N TYR A 61 12.65 20.52 14.79
CA TYR A 61 12.34 20.08 13.43
C TYR A 61 12.12 18.57 13.36
N ALA A 62 13.03 17.79 13.96
CA ALA A 62 12.97 16.33 13.97
C ALA A 62 11.82 15.80 14.85
N SER A 63 11.35 16.59 15.80
CA SER A 63 10.25 16.23 16.70
C SER A 63 8.87 16.60 16.15
N THR A 64 8.84 17.37 15.05
CA THR A 64 7.60 17.84 14.43
C THR A 64 7.32 17.01 13.18
N PRO A 65 6.15 16.39 13.07
CA PRO A 65 5.80 15.69 11.84
C PRO A 65 5.57 16.65 10.66
N HIS A 66 6.19 16.30 9.55
CA HIS A 66 6.18 17.07 8.31
C HIS A 66 5.32 16.37 7.27
N TRP A 67 4.02 16.61 7.38
CA TRP A 67 3.01 15.90 6.60
C TRP A 67 2.88 16.45 5.18
N PHE A 68 2.99 15.55 4.19
CA PHE A 68 2.82 15.88 2.79
C PHE A 68 1.42 16.44 2.56
N HIS A 69 1.34 17.67 2.05
CA HIS A 69 0.09 18.43 1.91
C HIS A 69 -0.74 18.57 3.21
N GLY A 70 -0.11 18.45 4.37
CA GLY A 70 -0.77 18.47 5.69
C GLY A 70 -1.60 17.22 5.99
N ILE A 71 -1.42 16.14 5.22
CA ILE A 71 -2.17 14.90 5.39
C ILE A 71 -1.48 14.04 6.45
N GLU A 72 -2.12 13.91 7.61
CA GLU A 72 -1.58 13.13 8.72
C GLU A 72 -1.16 11.72 8.31
N ASN A 73 0.04 11.31 8.75
CA ASN A 73 0.71 10.04 8.43
C ASN A 73 1.22 9.91 6.99
N MET A 74 1.06 10.92 6.13
CA MET A 74 1.60 10.91 4.78
C MET A 74 2.87 11.77 4.71
N THR A 75 3.95 11.23 4.16
CA THR A 75 5.20 11.96 3.92
C THR A 75 5.65 11.77 2.47
N ARG A 76 6.54 12.64 2.00
CA ARG A 76 7.19 12.51 0.68
C ARG A 76 8.69 12.80 0.80
N ASP A 77 9.51 12.01 0.12
CA ASP A 77 10.94 12.27 0.03
C ASP A 77 11.31 13.19 -1.15
N GLN A 78 12.61 13.43 -1.29
CA GLN A 78 13.20 14.28 -2.31
C GLN A 78 13.09 13.67 -3.72
N GLN A 79 13.00 12.34 -3.81
CA GLN A 79 12.90 11.60 -5.06
C GLN A 79 11.44 11.53 -5.56
N GLY A 80 10.47 11.93 -4.72
CA GLY A 80 9.04 11.93 -5.06
C GLY A 80 8.29 10.71 -4.56
N TYR A 81 8.93 9.81 -3.79
CA TYR A 81 8.23 8.68 -3.20
C TYR A 81 7.35 9.15 -2.06
N VAL A 82 6.12 8.62 -2.03
CA VAL A 82 5.11 8.92 -1.04
C VAL A 82 5.00 7.73 -0.08
N TYR A 83 4.94 8.05 1.21
CA TYR A 83 4.89 7.07 2.27
C TYR A 83 3.65 7.29 3.13
N TRP A 84 3.04 6.20 3.59
CA TRP A 84 1.97 6.19 4.58
C TRP A 84 2.41 5.42 5.81
N LYS A 85 2.49 6.10 6.96
CA LYS A 85 3.03 5.54 8.22
C LYS A 85 4.40 4.87 8.01
N GLY A 86 5.24 5.49 7.17
CA GLY A 86 6.59 5.00 6.83
C GLY A 86 6.65 3.89 5.77
N LYS A 87 5.52 3.43 5.22
CA LYS A 87 5.50 2.45 4.12
C LYS A 87 5.35 3.16 2.78
N GLN A 88 6.23 2.87 1.82
CA GLN A 88 6.10 3.42 0.46
C GLN A 88 4.81 2.91 -0.19
N ILE A 89 4.02 3.84 -0.74
CA ILE A 89 2.73 3.55 -1.36
C ILE A 89 2.60 4.05 -2.80
N GLU A 90 3.39 5.06 -3.19
CA GLU A 90 3.33 5.66 -4.52
C GLU A 90 4.63 6.40 -4.85
N HIS A 91 4.82 6.74 -6.12
CA HIS A 91 5.85 7.67 -6.60
C HIS A 91 5.20 8.76 -7.48
N TYR A 92 5.18 9.99 -6.97
CA TYR A 92 4.61 11.13 -7.70
C TYR A 92 5.66 11.89 -8.49
N SER A 93 5.31 12.22 -9.74
CA SER A 93 6.09 13.10 -10.63
C SER A 93 5.35 14.40 -10.97
N HIS A 94 4.31 14.76 -10.20
CA HIS A 94 3.50 15.96 -10.46
C HIS A 94 4.34 17.25 -10.40
N SER A 95 4.20 18.06 -11.44
CA SER A 95 4.74 19.43 -11.50
C SER A 95 3.74 20.48 -10.99
N ASP A 96 2.42 20.22 -11.08
CA ASP A 96 1.37 21.09 -10.56
C ASP A 96 1.07 20.77 -9.08
N PRO A 97 1.24 21.73 -8.15
CA PRO A 97 0.89 21.56 -6.73
C PRO A 97 -0.58 21.22 -6.48
N SER A 98 -1.50 21.70 -7.30
CA SER A 98 -2.95 21.48 -7.13
C SER A 98 -3.33 20.05 -7.47
N GLU A 99 -2.80 19.52 -8.57
CA GLU A 99 -2.95 18.11 -8.94
C GLU A 99 -2.30 17.22 -7.88
N SER A 100 -1.07 17.54 -7.47
CA SER A 100 -0.36 16.79 -6.44
C SER A 100 -1.16 16.70 -5.13
N ARG A 101 -1.80 17.80 -4.71
CA ARG A 101 -2.62 17.81 -3.48
C ARG A 101 -3.89 16.98 -3.64
N ARG A 102 -4.58 17.12 -4.77
CA ARG A 102 -5.81 16.36 -5.04
C ARG A 102 -5.53 14.85 -5.01
N ASP A 103 -4.49 14.43 -5.72
CA ASP A 103 -4.16 13.01 -5.87
C ASP A 103 -3.66 12.44 -4.52
N ALA A 104 -2.91 13.23 -3.73
CA ALA A 104 -2.53 12.86 -2.38
C ALA A 104 -3.73 12.67 -1.43
N LEU A 105 -4.77 13.51 -1.55
CA LEU A 105 -6.00 13.37 -0.76
C LEU A 105 -6.74 12.09 -1.14
N GLU A 106 -6.87 11.79 -2.42
CA GLU A 106 -7.49 10.56 -2.90
C GLU A 106 -6.71 9.32 -2.41
N LEU A 107 -5.38 9.35 -2.52
CA LEU A 107 -4.52 8.29 -2.04
C LEU A 107 -4.65 8.08 -0.53
N ALA A 108 -4.78 9.16 0.25
CA ALA A 108 -5.03 9.10 1.69
C ALA A 108 -6.37 8.44 2.04
N GLU A 109 -7.44 8.77 1.31
CA GLU A 109 -8.75 8.12 1.47
C GLU A 109 -8.67 6.62 1.17
N ARG A 110 -7.97 6.23 0.11
CA ARG A 110 -7.75 4.81 -0.21
C ARG A 110 -6.97 4.10 0.89
N CYS A 111 -5.93 4.72 1.44
CA CYS A 111 -5.18 4.16 2.56
C CYS A 111 -6.06 3.96 3.80
N ARG A 112 -6.85 4.96 4.19
CA ARG A 112 -7.81 4.85 5.31
C ARG A 112 -8.84 3.76 5.06
N ALA A 113 -9.37 3.66 3.85
CA ALA A 113 -10.33 2.61 3.48
C ALA A 113 -9.73 1.20 3.63
N LEU A 114 -8.48 1.00 3.20
CA LEU A 114 -7.76 -0.26 3.42
C LEU A 114 -7.57 -0.56 4.91
N GLU A 115 -7.19 0.44 5.71
CA GLU A 115 -7.02 0.28 7.16
C GLU A 115 -8.34 -0.09 7.86
N MET A 116 -9.46 0.56 7.50
CA MET A 116 -10.79 0.21 8.04
C MET A 116 -11.20 -1.24 7.72
N LYS A 117 -10.81 -1.73 6.56
CA LYS A 117 -11.02 -3.11 6.12
C LYS A 117 -10.03 -4.12 6.73
N GLY A 118 -9.06 -3.64 7.52
CA GLY A 118 -8.02 -4.46 8.14
C GLY A 118 -6.91 -4.93 7.18
N PHE A 119 -6.79 -4.34 5.99
CA PHE A 119 -5.72 -4.67 5.05
C PHE A 119 -4.43 -3.90 5.36
N PRO A 120 -3.25 -4.51 5.12
CA PRO A 120 -2.00 -3.76 5.16
C PRO A 120 -1.96 -2.75 4.00
N VAL A 121 -1.65 -1.50 4.34
CA VAL A 121 -1.40 -0.45 3.34
C VAL A 121 -0.02 -0.65 2.71
N SER A 122 0.01 -0.84 1.39
CA SER A 122 1.19 -0.90 0.53
C SER A 122 0.79 -0.51 -0.89
N GLY A 123 1.76 -0.13 -1.72
CA GLY A 123 1.51 0.11 -3.15
C GLY A 123 0.86 -1.11 -3.83
N SER A 124 1.31 -2.33 -3.50
CA SER A 124 0.72 -3.55 -4.05
C SER A 124 -0.75 -3.76 -3.66
N THR A 125 -1.14 -3.50 -2.41
CA THR A 125 -2.54 -3.63 -1.98
C THR A 125 -3.42 -2.53 -2.59
N LEU A 126 -2.88 -1.32 -2.73
CA LEU A 126 -3.60 -0.21 -3.37
C LEU A 126 -3.95 -0.50 -4.82
N MET A 127 -3.11 -1.27 -5.53
CA MET A 127 -3.35 -1.66 -6.93
C MET A 127 -4.38 -2.79 -7.09
N ARG A 128 -4.84 -3.42 -6.01
CA ARG A 128 -5.81 -4.52 -6.08
C ARG A 128 -7.24 -4.00 -6.16
N THR A 129 -7.82 -4.07 -7.34
CA THR A 129 -9.15 -3.55 -7.67
C THR A 129 -10.23 -4.16 -6.77
N CYS A 130 -10.22 -5.49 -6.62
CA CYS A 130 -11.17 -6.18 -5.73
C CYS A 130 -11.11 -5.69 -4.28
N VAL A 131 -9.93 -5.30 -3.78
CA VAL A 131 -9.75 -4.85 -2.40
C VAL A 131 -10.23 -3.40 -2.26
N THR A 132 -9.90 -2.54 -3.22
CA THR A 132 -10.31 -1.14 -3.19
C THR A 132 -11.82 -0.97 -3.29
N GLU A 133 -12.49 -1.75 -4.14
CA GLU A 133 -13.93 -1.67 -4.39
C GLU A 133 -14.78 -2.37 -3.33
N ALA A 134 -14.23 -3.37 -2.62
CA ALA A 134 -14.98 -4.12 -1.62
C ALA A 134 -15.62 -3.20 -0.55
N PRO A 135 -16.89 -3.41 -0.18
CA PRO A 135 -17.48 -2.77 1.00
C PRO A 135 -16.69 -3.12 2.27
N ALA A 136 -16.63 -2.20 3.24
CA ALA A 136 -15.90 -2.43 4.48
C ALA A 136 -16.52 -3.53 5.37
N ASP A 137 -17.80 -3.80 5.19
CA ASP A 137 -18.61 -4.79 5.91
C ASP A 137 -18.81 -6.09 5.12
N THR A 138 -18.10 -6.28 4.00
CA THR A 138 -18.21 -7.52 3.23
C THR A 138 -17.84 -8.73 4.09
N PRO A 139 -18.61 -9.84 4.00
CA PRO A 139 -18.23 -11.07 4.70
C PRO A 139 -16.98 -11.73 4.09
N TRP A 140 -16.50 -11.24 2.95
CA TRP A 140 -15.40 -11.83 2.19
C TRP A 140 -14.02 -11.20 2.46
N LEU A 141 -13.89 -10.35 3.49
CA LEU A 141 -12.62 -9.66 3.80
C LEU A 141 -11.44 -10.63 3.90
N LEU A 142 -11.57 -11.72 4.65
CA LEU A 142 -10.49 -12.69 4.80
C LEU A 142 -10.18 -13.42 3.48
N ALA A 143 -11.21 -13.73 2.68
CA ALA A 143 -11.02 -14.34 1.36
C ALA A 143 -10.24 -13.40 0.43
N LEU A 144 -10.58 -12.11 0.40
CA LEU A 144 -9.88 -11.08 -0.37
C LEU A 144 -8.41 -10.94 0.05
N GLN A 145 -8.13 -11.02 1.36
CA GLN A 145 -6.76 -10.96 1.90
C GLN A 145 -5.90 -12.16 1.49
N ARG A 146 -6.54 -13.33 1.30
CA ARG A 146 -5.84 -14.62 1.16
C ARG A 146 -5.93 -15.24 -0.21
N TYR A 147 -6.79 -14.71 -1.08
CA TYR A 147 -6.94 -15.19 -2.44
C TYR A 147 -5.62 -15.19 -3.20
N TYR A 148 -5.32 -16.33 -3.84
CA TYR A 148 -4.19 -16.52 -4.72
C TYR A 148 -4.61 -16.58 -6.19
N CYS A 149 -5.47 -17.54 -6.55
CA CYS A 149 -5.90 -17.76 -7.93
C CYS A 149 -7.22 -18.53 -8.02
N PHE A 150 -8.01 -18.28 -9.05
CA PHE A 150 -9.19 -19.06 -9.41
C PHE A 150 -8.95 -19.84 -10.71
N PHE A 151 -9.68 -20.94 -10.88
CA PHE A 151 -9.58 -21.83 -12.02
C PHE A 151 -10.95 -22.23 -12.55
N GLU A 152 -11.01 -22.40 -13.86
CA GLU A 152 -12.17 -22.88 -14.61
C GLU A 152 -11.77 -23.95 -15.65
N PRO A 153 -12.73 -24.71 -16.22
CA PRO A 153 -12.48 -25.61 -17.35
C PRO A 153 -11.90 -24.87 -18.57
N ALA A 154 -11.01 -25.53 -19.31
CA ALA A 154 -10.39 -24.95 -20.50
C ALA A 154 -11.29 -24.91 -21.75
N GLU A 155 -12.40 -25.68 -21.79
CA GLU A 155 -13.27 -25.79 -22.97
C GLU A 155 -14.41 -24.76 -23.01
N GLU A 156 -14.89 -24.45 -24.24
CA GLU A 156 -15.99 -23.51 -24.49
C GLU A 156 -17.35 -24.08 -24.05
N GLY A 157 -17.68 -23.87 -22.77
CA GLY A 157 -18.99 -24.17 -22.20
C GLY A 157 -19.39 -23.30 -21.00
N GLY A 158 -18.49 -22.39 -20.58
CA GLY A 158 -18.59 -21.71 -19.29
C GLY A 158 -18.30 -22.66 -18.13
N PRO A 159 -17.85 -22.16 -16.96
CA PRO A 159 -17.53 -23.02 -15.83
C PRO A 159 -18.79 -23.71 -15.28
N SER A 160 -18.76 -25.04 -15.19
CA SER A 160 -19.65 -25.74 -14.27
C SER A 160 -19.26 -25.39 -12.84
N ILE A 161 -20.26 -25.21 -11.97
CA ILE A 161 -20.08 -25.09 -10.52
C ILE A 161 -19.22 -26.24 -9.97
N SER A 162 -19.32 -27.44 -10.56
CA SER A 162 -18.57 -28.62 -10.13
C SER A 162 -17.08 -28.61 -10.49
N GLU A 163 -16.63 -27.61 -11.25
CA GLU A 163 -15.27 -27.57 -11.83
C GLU A 163 -14.56 -26.24 -11.55
N PHE A 164 -15.22 -25.32 -10.84
CA PHE A 164 -14.63 -24.06 -10.42
C PHE A 164 -13.82 -24.25 -9.13
N HIS A 165 -12.58 -23.75 -9.12
CA HIS A 165 -11.68 -23.90 -7.98
C HIS A 165 -11.08 -22.55 -7.57
N GLY A 166 -10.85 -22.37 -6.26
CA GLY A 166 -10.16 -21.21 -5.70
C GLY A 166 -9.05 -21.65 -4.77
N ILE A 167 -7.91 -20.99 -4.85
CA ILE A 167 -6.75 -21.19 -3.97
C ILE A 167 -6.63 -19.99 -3.02
N PHE A 168 -6.49 -20.27 -1.72
CA PHE A 168 -6.36 -19.24 -0.69
C PHE A 168 -5.23 -19.58 0.29
N TYR A 169 -4.38 -18.62 0.62
CA TYR A 169 -3.33 -18.77 1.63
C TYR A 169 -3.90 -18.97 3.04
N ARG A 170 -3.30 -19.87 3.81
CA ARG A 170 -3.66 -20.11 5.21
C ARG A 170 -3.03 -19.08 6.15
N ILE A 171 -3.66 -18.88 7.30
CA ILE A 171 -3.06 -18.11 8.40
C ILE A 171 -2.04 -18.98 9.13
N GLY A 172 -0.89 -18.40 9.48
CA GLY A 172 0.13 -19.06 10.30
C GLY A 172 0.91 -20.18 9.61
N ALA A 173 0.68 -20.41 8.32
CA ALA A 173 1.48 -21.32 7.49
C ALA A 173 2.45 -20.52 6.61
N ASP A 174 3.69 -20.99 6.49
CA ASP A 174 4.71 -20.31 5.67
C ASP A 174 4.36 -20.30 4.19
N SER A 175 3.78 -21.40 3.68
CA SER A 175 3.40 -21.56 2.26
C SER A 175 2.05 -22.28 2.04
N GLY A 176 1.40 -22.70 3.13
CA GLY A 176 0.20 -23.53 3.08
C GLY A 176 -1.01 -22.81 2.48
N VAL A 177 -1.80 -23.54 1.69
CA VAL A 177 -3.02 -23.05 1.06
C VAL A 177 -4.19 -23.99 1.32
N VAL A 178 -5.40 -23.47 1.11
CA VAL A 178 -6.61 -24.26 0.92
C VAL A 178 -7.06 -24.14 -0.52
N VAL A 179 -7.42 -25.27 -1.11
CA VAL A 179 -8.09 -25.37 -2.40
C VAL A 179 -9.55 -25.64 -2.12
N VAL A 180 -10.42 -24.75 -2.59
CA VAL A 180 -11.86 -24.85 -2.44
C VAL A 180 -12.47 -25.12 -3.80
N SER A 181 -13.40 -26.06 -3.87
CA SER A 181 -14.21 -26.33 -5.05
C SER A 181 -15.57 -26.87 -4.65
N ARG A 182 -16.41 -27.19 -5.62
CA ARG A 182 -17.66 -27.91 -5.40
C ARG A 182 -17.73 -29.10 -6.34
N ASN A 183 -18.37 -30.17 -5.92
CA ASN A 183 -18.71 -31.32 -6.76
C ASN A 183 -20.15 -31.78 -6.45
N ALA A 184 -20.54 -32.95 -6.95
CA ALA A 184 -21.86 -33.54 -6.69
C ALA A 184 -22.14 -33.83 -5.20
N GLU A 185 -21.09 -33.98 -4.39
CA GLU A 185 -21.17 -34.28 -2.96
C GLU A 185 -21.23 -33.01 -2.10
N GLY A 186 -20.95 -31.84 -2.68
CA GLY A 186 -20.97 -30.55 -2.00
C GLY A 186 -19.67 -29.77 -2.14
N VAL A 187 -19.43 -28.86 -1.20
CA VAL A 187 -18.20 -28.06 -1.15
C VAL A 187 -17.05 -28.94 -0.68
N GLN A 188 -15.96 -28.92 -1.42
CA GLN A 188 -14.72 -29.62 -1.12
C GLN A 188 -13.67 -28.61 -0.67
N ILE A 189 -12.99 -28.90 0.44
CA ILE A 189 -11.92 -28.07 0.99
C ILE A 189 -10.71 -28.97 1.22
N THR A 190 -9.63 -28.71 0.51
CA THR A 190 -8.40 -29.51 0.60
C THR A 190 -7.24 -28.62 1.02
N HIS A 191 -6.49 -29.03 2.05
CA HIS A 191 -5.28 -28.35 2.47
C HIS A 191 -4.09 -28.84 1.64
N LYS A 192 -3.24 -27.91 1.21
CA LYS A 192 -2.00 -28.19 0.48
C LYS A 192 -0.87 -27.38 1.12
N ASP A 193 0.36 -27.88 1.04
CA ASP A 193 1.51 -27.23 1.68
C ASP A 193 2.08 -26.06 0.86
N SER A 194 1.70 -25.96 -0.42
CA SER A 194 2.28 -25.02 -1.37
C SER A 194 1.22 -24.51 -2.36
N ALA A 195 1.18 -23.18 -2.54
CA ALA A 195 0.40 -22.55 -3.60
C ALA A 195 0.85 -22.98 -4.99
N TYR A 196 2.16 -23.16 -5.19
CA TYR A 196 2.75 -23.56 -6.47
C TYR A 196 2.29 -24.98 -6.86
N ASP A 197 2.36 -25.93 -5.93
CA ASP A 197 1.96 -27.31 -6.20
C ASP A 197 0.45 -27.39 -6.42
N ALA A 198 -0.35 -26.67 -5.62
CA ALA A 198 -1.79 -26.59 -5.81
C ALA A 198 -2.16 -26.00 -7.18
N PHE A 199 -1.46 -24.96 -7.62
CA PHE A 199 -1.68 -24.33 -8.92
C PHE A 199 -1.39 -25.30 -10.07
N HIS A 200 -0.24 -25.98 -10.04
CA HIS A 200 0.15 -26.91 -11.11
C HIS A 200 -0.63 -28.23 -11.09
N ASP A 201 -1.10 -28.69 -9.92
CA ASP A 201 -2.05 -29.80 -9.80
C ASP A 201 -3.35 -29.49 -10.56
N LEU A 202 -3.92 -28.29 -10.38
CA LEU A 202 -5.11 -27.86 -11.10
C LEU A 202 -4.87 -27.70 -12.61
N GLN A 203 -3.71 -27.16 -13.02
CA GLN A 203 -3.34 -27.11 -14.44
C GLN A 203 -3.19 -28.50 -15.06
N GLY A 204 -2.56 -29.44 -14.35
CA GLY A 204 -2.39 -30.82 -14.80
C GLY A 204 -3.73 -31.55 -15.00
N ARG A 205 -4.79 -31.10 -14.32
CA ARG A 205 -6.17 -31.56 -14.50
C ARG A 205 -6.92 -30.91 -15.68
N GLY A 206 -6.24 -30.06 -16.46
CA GLY A 206 -6.82 -29.38 -17.61
C GLY A 206 -7.58 -28.09 -17.27
N LEU A 207 -7.43 -27.56 -16.06
CA LEU A 207 -8.05 -26.30 -15.66
C LEU A 207 -7.18 -25.11 -16.06
N LYS A 208 -7.83 -24.01 -16.41
CA LYS A 208 -7.21 -22.74 -16.77
C LYS A 208 -7.31 -21.75 -15.60
N SER A 209 -6.18 -21.12 -15.27
CA SER A 209 -6.14 -20.05 -14.28
C SER A 209 -6.79 -18.77 -14.81
N LEU A 210 -7.56 -18.10 -13.96
CA LEU A 210 -8.21 -16.83 -14.23
C LEU A 210 -7.32 -15.64 -13.85
N PRO A 211 -7.66 -14.41 -14.32
CA PRO A 211 -6.95 -13.20 -13.94
C PRO A 211 -6.80 -13.04 -12.42
N VAL A 212 -5.62 -12.58 -12.01
CA VAL A 212 -5.14 -12.54 -10.61
C VAL A 212 -5.77 -11.39 -9.80
N ASP A 213 -6.46 -10.45 -10.45
CA ASP A 213 -7.13 -9.34 -9.76
C ASP A 213 -8.44 -8.95 -10.47
N PRO A 214 -9.52 -9.75 -10.32
CA PRO A 214 -10.83 -9.33 -10.78
C PRO A 214 -11.33 -8.11 -10.00
N ASP A 215 -12.38 -7.45 -10.48
CA ASP A 215 -13.16 -6.51 -9.66
C ASP A 215 -13.89 -7.23 -8.51
N TYR A 216 -14.47 -6.46 -7.59
CA TYR A 216 -15.13 -7.05 -6.41
C TYR A 216 -16.39 -7.86 -6.76
N GLU A 217 -17.14 -7.45 -7.79
CA GLU A 217 -18.34 -8.14 -8.23
C GLU A 217 -18.01 -9.54 -8.79
N GLU A 218 -17.00 -9.61 -9.64
CA GLU A 218 -16.51 -10.84 -10.23
C GLU A 218 -15.90 -11.76 -9.15
N MET A 219 -15.19 -11.21 -8.16
CA MET A 219 -14.76 -11.98 -6.99
C MET A 219 -15.94 -12.64 -6.26
N CYS A 220 -17.01 -11.87 -6.00
CA CYS A 220 -18.22 -12.39 -5.36
C CYS A 220 -18.90 -13.46 -6.21
N ARG A 221 -18.97 -13.27 -7.53
CA ARG A 221 -19.52 -14.25 -8.48
C ARG A 221 -18.74 -15.57 -8.41
N ARG A 222 -17.41 -15.51 -8.41
CA ARG A 222 -16.52 -16.69 -8.32
C ARG A 222 -16.69 -17.44 -6.99
N LEU A 223 -16.77 -16.73 -5.87
CA LEU A 223 -17.03 -17.32 -4.55
C LEU A 223 -18.41 -18.00 -4.51
N THR A 224 -19.42 -17.37 -5.13
CA THR A 224 -20.78 -17.91 -5.26
C THR A 224 -20.82 -19.19 -6.10
N LEU A 225 -20.04 -19.26 -7.18
CA LEU A 225 -19.96 -20.47 -8.02
C LEU A 225 -19.40 -21.67 -7.24
N MET A 226 -18.45 -21.47 -6.33
CA MET A 226 -17.99 -22.55 -5.44
C MET A 226 -19.02 -22.93 -4.38
N ALA A 227 -20.07 -22.12 -4.19
CA ALA A 227 -21.09 -22.24 -3.15
C ALA A 227 -20.52 -22.44 -1.73
N VAL A 228 -19.31 -21.93 -1.50
CA VAL A 228 -18.71 -21.87 -0.17
C VAL A 228 -19.38 -20.74 0.60
N THR A 229 -19.58 -20.91 1.90
CA THR A 229 -20.03 -19.81 2.77
C THR A 229 -18.82 -19.05 3.31
N PRO A 230 -18.97 -17.76 3.66
CA PRO A 230 -17.89 -16.99 4.29
C PRO A 230 -17.30 -17.70 5.51
N ALA A 231 -18.15 -18.19 6.41
CA ALA A 231 -17.73 -18.89 7.62
C ALA A 231 -16.97 -20.19 7.33
N ALA A 232 -17.39 -20.97 6.33
CA ALA A 232 -16.70 -22.21 5.97
C ALA A 232 -15.30 -21.93 5.38
N LEU A 233 -15.19 -20.91 4.53
CA LEU A 233 -13.91 -20.49 3.96
C LEU A 233 -12.98 -19.92 5.02
N GLU A 234 -13.51 -19.11 5.94
CA GLU A 234 -12.75 -18.54 7.05
C GLU A 234 -12.19 -19.62 7.99
N ALA A 235 -13.00 -20.63 8.34
CA ALA A 235 -12.56 -21.77 9.13
C ALA A 235 -11.42 -22.53 8.44
N ALA A 236 -11.55 -22.78 7.13
CA ALA A 236 -10.54 -23.46 6.33
C ALA A 236 -9.21 -22.69 6.25
N ILE A 237 -9.28 -21.38 5.99
CA ILE A 237 -8.11 -20.49 5.92
C ILE A 237 -7.41 -20.42 7.28
N SER A 238 -8.18 -20.37 8.37
CA SER A 238 -7.66 -20.23 9.73
C SER A 238 -7.11 -21.53 10.31
N GLY A 239 -7.43 -22.68 9.70
CA GLY A 239 -6.89 -23.98 10.10
C GLY A 239 -7.51 -24.54 11.39
N ALA A 240 -8.83 -24.39 11.55
CA ALA A 240 -9.61 -25.12 12.56
C ALA A 240 -9.88 -26.56 12.14
#